data_AF-A0A0G4AR62-F1
#
_entry.id   AF-A0A0G4AR62-F1
#
_cell.length_a   1.000
_cell.length_b   1.000
_cell.length_c   1.000
_cell.angle_alpha   90.00
_cell.angle_beta   90.00
_cell.angle_gamma   90.00
#
_symmetry.space_group_name_H-M   'P 1'
#
loop_
_entity.id
_entity.type
_entity.pdbx_description
1 polymer ?
#
loop_
_entity_poly.entity_id
_entity_poly.type
_entity_poly.pdbx_seq_one_letter_code
_entity_poly.pdbx_strand_id
1 'polypeptide(L)'
;MELKAEKRELLGSKVHTLRKEGFIPAELYGRGKENVHLTVNAKEFAKVLKAAGESTVITLNVGKEKTPALIHDVEIDSISDAVLHVDFYAVNMNEETETEVELEFVGESMAVKAEGGVLVKSMHEIEVRALPGDLPHSIEVDLSVLANVHDTIHVKDLKVKGNVTLLADPDAVVATVIEQEAEEEAAPMTVADVKVEGEKKKEESAE
;
A
#
# COMPACT_ATOMS: atom_id res chain seq x y z
N MET A 1 15.24 -1.54 15.55
CA MET A 1 15.35 -0.08 15.28
C MET A 1 14.71 0.68 16.43
N GLU A 2 15.12 1.92 16.71
CA GLU A 2 14.54 2.69 17.83
C GLU A 2 13.87 3.98 17.32
N LEU A 3 12.69 4.30 17.85
CA LEU A 3 11.96 5.54 17.57
C LEU A 3 11.58 6.23 18.88
N LYS A 4 11.83 7.53 18.99
CA LYS A 4 11.44 8.31 20.16
C LYS A 4 9.99 8.75 20.04
N ALA A 5 9.24 8.58 21.12
CA ALA A 5 7.86 9.00 21.23
C ALA A 5 7.64 9.77 22.55
N GLU A 6 6.81 10.79 22.49
CA GLU A 6 6.44 11.60 23.65
C GLU A 6 4.94 11.44 23.92
N LYS A 7 4.53 11.39 25.19
CA LYS A 7 3.10 11.35 25.52
C LYS A 7 2.48 12.70 25.18
N ARG A 8 1.33 12.67 24.51
CA ARG A 8 0.58 13.89 24.18
C ARG A 8 -0.65 14.03 25.06
N GLU A 9 -0.91 15.26 25.49
CA GLU A 9 -2.17 15.66 26.13
C GLU A 9 -3.11 16.36 25.14
N LEU A 10 -2.58 16.79 23.98
CA LEU A 10 -3.34 17.45 22.93
C LEU A 10 -4.15 16.42 22.12
N LEU A 11 -5.47 16.55 22.21
CA LEU A 11 -6.46 15.68 21.55
C LEU A 11 -7.38 16.49 20.62
N GLY A 12 -8.03 15.79 19.68
CA GLY A 12 -9.02 16.37 18.75
C GLY A 12 -8.45 17.32 17.71
N SER A 13 -9.19 18.37 17.35
CA SER A 13 -8.83 19.29 16.25
C SER A 13 -7.52 20.06 16.44
N LYS A 14 -7.04 20.19 17.68
CA LYS A 14 -5.77 20.86 18.02
C LYS A 14 -4.55 20.12 17.47
N VAL A 15 -4.69 18.84 17.17
CA VAL A 15 -3.61 17.97 16.67
C VAL A 15 -3.05 18.45 15.32
N HIS A 16 -3.81 19.24 14.56
CA HIS A 16 -3.33 19.85 13.32
C HIS A 16 -2.12 20.78 13.50
N THR A 17 -1.94 21.41 14.68
CA THR A 17 -0.75 22.24 14.94
C THR A 17 0.52 21.40 15.07
N LEU A 18 0.42 20.21 15.67
CA LEU A 18 1.55 19.27 15.81
C LEU A 18 2.10 18.87 14.44
N ARG A 19 1.21 18.59 13.48
CA ARG A 19 1.62 18.26 12.10
C ARG A 19 2.38 19.41 11.43
N LYS A 20 1.95 20.66 11.66
CA LYS A 20 2.66 21.86 11.16
C LYS A 20 4.04 22.04 11.80
N GLU A 21 4.18 21.63 13.05
CA GLU A 21 5.45 21.66 13.79
C GLU A 21 6.38 20.49 13.44
N GLY A 22 5.94 19.57 12.57
CA GLY A 22 6.73 18.41 12.13
C GLY A 22 6.61 17.19 13.03
N PHE A 23 5.57 17.13 13.87
CA PHE A 23 5.24 15.97 14.70
C PHE A 23 4.02 15.23 14.15
N ILE A 24 4.09 13.92 14.17
CA ILE A 24 2.99 13.04 13.80
C ILE A 24 2.32 12.56 15.08
N PRO A 25 0.99 12.70 15.19
CA PRO A 25 0.23 12.09 16.28
C PRO A 25 0.20 10.58 16.08
N ALA A 26 0.37 9.85 17.18
CA ALA A 26 0.36 8.40 17.15
C ALA A 26 -0.41 7.82 18.34
N GLU A 27 -0.72 6.54 18.25
CA GLU A 27 -1.33 5.77 19.32
C GLU A 27 -0.51 4.52 19.60
N LEU A 28 -0.42 4.13 20.87
CA LEU A 28 0.17 2.87 21.29
C LEU A 28 -0.86 2.09 22.07
N TYR A 29 -1.23 0.93 21.56
CA TYR A 29 -2.19 0.02 22.19
C TYR A 29 -1.70 -1.43 22.12
N GLY A 30 -2.45 -2.37 22.69
CA GLY A 30 -2.11 -3.79 22.72
C GLY A 30 -1.64 -4.30 24.08
N ARG A 31 -1.51 -5.63 24.20
CA ARG A 31 -1.13 -6.35 25.44
C ARG A 31 -2.02 -6.05 26.65
N GLY A 32 -3.31 -5.75 26.43
CA GLY A 32 -4.23 -5.36 27.50
C GLY A 32 -3.84 -4.06 28.23
N LYS A 33 -2.95 -3.24 27.65
CA LYS A 33 -2.65 -1.90 28.15
C LYS A 33 -3.71 -0.91 27.69
N GLU A 34 -3.94 0.13 28.48
CA GLU A 34 -4.72 1.29 28.06
C GLU A 34 -4.05 1.98 26.87
N ASN A 35 -4.85 2.46 25.91
CA ASN A 35 -4.35 3.21 24.75
C ASN A 35 -3.61 4.46 25.23
N VAL A 36 -2.37 4.60 24.79
CA VAL A 36 -1.52 5.75 25.10
C VAL A 36 -1.41 6.63 23.87
N HIS A 37 -1.86 7.88 23.99
CA HIS A 37 -1.67 8.87 22.93
C HIS A 37 -0.23 9.39 22.94
N LEU A 38 0.43 9.29 21.79
CA LEU A 38 1.82 9.66 21.59
C LEU A 38 1.97 10.71 20.47
N THR A 39 3.15 11.31 20.41
CA THR A 39 3.67 12.08 19.27
C THR A 39 5.05 11.59 18.92
N VAL A 40 5.32 11.47 17.62
CA VAL A 40 6.62 11.07 17.06
C VAL A 40 7.11 12.14 16.08
N ASN A 41 8.42 12.27 15.91
CA ASN A 41 8.97 13.20 14.93
C ASN A 41 8.76 12.66 13.51
N ALA A 42 8.23 13.48 12.60
CA ALA A 42 7.90 13.03 11.24
C ALA A 42 9.12 12.53 10.45
N LYS A 43 10.27 13.21 10.60
CA LYS A 43 11.50 12.87 9.87
C LYS A 43 12.14 11.60 10.40
N GLU A 44 12.07 11.37 11.71
CA GLU A 44 12.57 10.14 12.32
C GLU A 44 11.66 8.97 11.94
N PHE A 45 10.34 9.16 12.03
CA PHE A 45 9.36 8.15 11.64
C PHE A 45 9.52 7.74 10.17
N ALA A 46 9.62 8.68 9.23
CA ALA A 46 9.78 8.36 7.81
C ALA A 46 11.03 7.51 7.52
N LYS A 47 12.13 7.72 8.26
CA LYS A 47 13.34 6.88 8.15
C LYS A 47 13.11 5.48 8.69
N VAL A 48 12.39 5.37 9.82
CA VAL A 48 12.07 4.09 10.44
C VAL A 48 11.09 3.32 9.55
N LEU A 49 10.02 3.95 9.07
CA LEU A 49 9.05 3.34 8.16
C LEU A 49 9.73 2.81 6.91
N LYS A 50 10.60 3.59 6.27
CA LYS A 50 11.32 3.13 5.07
C LYS A 50 12.29 1.96 5.31
N ALA A 51 12.78 1.79 6.54
CA ALA A 51 13.75 0.76 6.87
C ALA A 51 13.12 -0.49 7.50
N ALA A 52 12.02 -0.32 8.24
CA ALA A 52 11.32 -1.35 8.98
C ALA A 52 10.08 -1.86 8.23
N GLY A 53 9.45 -1.01 7.42
CA GLY A 53 8.11 -1.29 6.89
C GLY A 53 7.11 -1.46 8.02
N GLU A 54 5.95 -2.03 7.69
CA GLU A 54 4.87 -2.26 8.64
C GLU A 54 5.07 -3.55 9.44
N SER A 55 5.72 -4.53 8.83
CA SER A 55 5.86 -5.89 9.38
C SER A 55 7.05 -6.09 10.34
N THR A 56 7.94 -5.10 10.49
CA THR A 56 9.12 -5.24 11.38
C THR A 56 8.90 -4.63 12.76
N VAL A 57 9.30 -5.36 13.80
CA VAL A 57 9.25 -4.86 15.19
C VAL A 57 10.22 -3.71 15.41
N ILE A 58 9.68 -2.59 15.86
CA ILE A 58 10.43 -1.40 16.29
C ILE A 58 10.40 -1.25 17.81
N THR A 59 11.42 -0.61 18.36
CA THR A 59 11.46 -0.27 19.79
C THR A 59 11.03 1.18 19.96
N LEU A 60 9.83 1.38 20.51
CA LEU A 60 9.32 2.71 20.88
C LEU A 60 9.86 3.12 22.25
N ASN A 61 10.57 4.25 22.27
CA ASN A 61 11.09 4.87 23.48
C ASN A 61 10.12 5.96 23.95
N VAL A 62 9.24 5.62 24.91
CA VAL A 62 8.31 6.57 25.54
C VAL A 62 8.93 7.09 26.84
N GLY A 63 9.64 8.21 26.76
CA GLY A 63 10.42 8.74 27.87
C GLY A 63 11.58 7.81 28.25
N LYS A 64 11.43 7.04 29.35
CA LYS A 64 12.43 6.06 29.81
C LYS A 64 12.04 4.60 29.53
N GLU A 65 10.80 4.35 29.11
CA GLU A 65 10.30 3.01 28.84
C GLU A 65 10.58 2.63 27.39
N LYS A 66 11.13 1.43 27.19
CA LYS A 66 11.31 0.83 25.87
C LYS A 66 10.23 -0.21 25.65
N THR A 67 9.39 -0.02 24.64
CA THR A 67 8.30 -0.94 24.31
C THR A 67 8.50 -1.48 22.89
N PRO A 68 8.59 -2.81 22.70
CA PRO A 68 8.55 -3.39 21.36
C PRO A 68 7.14 -3.24 20.78
N ALA A 69 7.05 -2.71 19.58
CA ALA A 69 5.79 -2.47 18.88
C ALA A 69 5.95 -2.68 17.37
N LEU A 70 4.86 -3.03 16.71
CA LEU A 70 4.72 -3.02 15.26
C LEU A 70 4.03 -1.73 14.82
N ILE A 71 4.32 -1.30 13.60
CA ILE A 71 3.53 -0.26 12.92
C ILE A 71 2.32 -1.01 12.37
N HIS A 72 1.14 -0.72 12.92
CA HIS A 72 -0.07 -1.44 12.55
C HIS A 72 -0.81 -0.77 11.40
N ASP A 73 -0.86 0.57 11.43
CA ASP A 73 -1.51 1.36 10.37
C ASP A 73 -0.84 2.73 10.26
N VAL A 74 -0.82 3.27 9.05
CA VAL A 74 -0.24 4.55 8.70
C VAL A 74 -1.22 5.33 7.83
N GLU A 75 -1.84 6.36 8.40
CA GLU A 75 -2.68 7.26 7.62
C GLU A 75 -1.80 8.22 6.82
N ILE A 76 -1.95 8.22 5.50
CA ILE A 76 -1.22 9.10 4.59
C ILE A 76 -2.20 10.06 3.91
N ASP A 77 -1.80 11.33 3.77
CA ASP A 77 -2.52 12.30 2.95
C ASP A 77 -2.29 12.04 1.47
N SER A 78 -3.33 11.63 0.74
CA SER A 78 -3.26 11.31 -0.69
C SER A 78 -2.85 12.48 -1.60
N ILE A 79 -2.85 13.72 -1.10
CA ILE A 79 -2.46 14.90 -1.89
C ILE A 79 -1.00 15.28 -1.63
N SER A 80 -0.57 15.21 -0.37
CA SER A 80 0.75 15.70 0.04
C SER A 80 1.76 14.61 0.37
N ASP A 81 1.33 13.34 0.32
CA ASP A 81 2.05 12.14 0.78
C ASP A 81 2.59 12.26 2.22
N ALA A 82 2.01 13.17 3.01
CA ALA A 82 2.40 13.38 4.39
C ALA A 82 1.69 12.38 5.30
N VAL A 83 2.45 11.76 6.21
CA VAL A 83 1.87 10.90 7.24
C VAL A 83 1.08 11.75 8.24
N LEU A 84 -0.20 11.42 8.40
CA LEU A 84 -1.18 12.13 9.22
C LEU A 84 -1.35 11.52 10.61
N HIS A 85 -1.27 10.20 10.69
CA HIS A 85 -1.44 9.41 11.90
C HIS A 85 -0.66 8.10 11.81
N VAL A 86 -0.28 7.54 12.96
CA VAL A 86 0.38 6.23 13.03
C VAL A 86 -0.15 5.45 14.22
N ASP A 87 -0.51 4.21 13.98
CA ASP A 87 -0.91 3.27 15.00
C ASP A 87 0.23 2.31 15.31
N PHE A 88 0.56 2.20 16.59
CA PHE A 88 1.54 1.26 17.08
C PHE A 88 0.86 0.18 17.92
N TYR A 89 1.12 -1.07 17.54
CA TYR A 89 0.65 -2.23 18.27
C TYR A 89 1.79 -2.81 19.12
N ALA A 90 1.67 -2.73 20.44
CA ALA A 90 2.62 -3.33 21.36
C ALA A 90 2.54 -4.85 21.26
N VAL A 91 3.65 -5.50 20.92
CA VAL A 91 3.71 -6.95 20.71
C VAL A 91 4.36 -7.68 21.88
N ASN A 92 3.95 -8.93 22.08
CA ASN A 92 4.66 -9.87 22.92
C ASN A 92 5.50 -10.79 22.03
N MET A 93 6.80 -10.90 22.32
CA MET A 93 7.72 -11.72 21.51
C MET A 93 7.38 -13.21 21.52
N ASN A 94 6.52 -13.65 22.44
CA ASN A 94 6.13 -15.06 22.60
C ASN A 94 4.72 -15.36 22.06
N GLU A 95 4.01 -14.38 21.53
CA GLU A 95 2.66 -14.55 21.00
C GLU A 95 2.67 -14.32 19.49
N GLU A 96 1.88 -15.12 18.77
CA GLU A 96 1.69 -14.91 17.34
C GLU A 96 0.90 -13.62 17.12
N THR A 97 1.35 -12.82 16.14
CA THR A 97 0.74 -11.55 15.76
C THR A 97 0.36 -11.58 14.29
N GLU A 98 -0.77 -10.96 13.98
CA GLU A 98 -1.26 -10.80 12.62
C GLU A 98 -0.81 -9.44 12.09
N THR A 99 -0.23 -9.42 10.91
CA THR A 99 0.30 -8.20 10.28
C THR A 99 0.29 -8.35 8.77
N GLU A 100 0.14 -7.24 8.07
CA GLU A 100 0.25 -7.18 6.62
C GLU A 100 1.73 -7.12 6.22
N VAL A 101 2.10 -7.89 5.19
CA VAL A 101 3.46 -7.92 4.63
C VAL A 101 3.42 -7.58 3.16
N GLU A 102 4.27 -6.63 2.76
CA GLU A 102 4.41 -6.19 1.38
C GLU A 102 4.98 -7.30 0.47
N LEU A 103 4.45 -7.35 -0.75
CA LEU A 103 4.89 -8.23 -1.82
C LEU A 103 5.90 -7.50 -2.73
N GLU A 104 7.15 -7.94 -2.69
CA GLU A 104 8.19 -7.43 -3.57
C GLU A 104 8.25 -8.28 -4.85
N PHE A 105 7.82 -7.69 -5.96
CA PHE A 105 7.85 -8.35 -7.26
C PHE A 105 9.25 -8.24 -7.88
N VAL A 106 9.94 -9.37 -7.96
CA VAL A 106 11.32 -9.47 -8.46
C VAL A 106 11.33 -10.20 -9.81
N GLY A 107 12.19 -9.74 -10.72
CA GLY A 107 12.32 -10.31 -12.06
C GLY A 107 11.44 -9.63 -13.09
N GLU A 108 11.48 -10.14 -14.31
CA GLU A 108 10.71 -9.63 -15.45
C GLU A 108 10.00 -10.80 -16.12
N SER A 109 8.68 -10.68 -16.31
CA SER A 109 7.89 -11.70 -17.00
C SER A 109 8.25 -11.78 -18.48
N MET A 110 8.42 -13.00 -18.99
CA MET A 110 8.64 -13.23 -20.42
C MET A 110 7.41 -12.85 -21.25
N ALA A 111 6.20 -13.05 -20.74
CA ALA A 111 4.95 -12.67 -21.40
C ALA A 111 4.85 -11.14 -21.62
N VAL A 112 5.31 -10.34 -20.66
CA VAL A 112 5.37 -8.87 -20.82
C VAL A 112 6.39 -8.47 -21.89
N LYS A 113 7.57 -9.12 -21.91
CA LYS A 113 8.65 -8.79 -22.85
C LYS A 113 8.43 -9.28 -24.28
N ALA A 114 7.93 -10.50 -24.44
CA ALA A 114 7.86 -11.19 -25.72
C ALA A 114 6.49 -11.05 -26.38
N GLU A 115 5.41 -11.01 -25.58
CA GLU A 115 4.03 -11.03 -26.07
C GLU A 115 3.32 -9.68 -25.89
N GLY A 116 3.97 -8.70 -25.26
CA GLY A 116 3.40 -7.37 -25.02
C GLY A 116 2.28 -7.36 -23.99
N GLY A 117 2.20 -8.37 -23.11
CA GLY A 117 1.19 -8.42 -22.06
C GLY A 117 1.37 -7.34 -20.99
N VAL A 118 0.27 -6.93 -20.36
CA VAL A 118 0.27 -6.01 -19.22
C VAL A 118 0.26 -6.81 -17.92
N LEU A 119 1.24 -6.57 -17.04
CA LEU A 119 1.25 -7.15 -15.71
C LEU A 119 0.23 -6.44 -14.81
N VAL A 120 -0.77 -7.17 -14.35
CA VAL A 120 -1.74 -6.72 -13.36
C VAL A 120 -1.38 -7.33 -12.01
N LYS A 121 -1.05 -6.47 -11.04
CA LYS A 121 -0.84 -6.86 -9.65
C LYS A 121 -2.19 -6.75 -8.94
N SER A 122 -2.74 -7.87 -8.50
CA SER A 122 -4.05 -7.91 -7.83
C SER A 122 -3.90 -7.66 -6.33
N MET A 123 -2.77 -8.04 -5.75
CA MET A 123 -2.45 -7.86 -4.33
C MET A 123 -1.08 -7.19 -4.20
N HIS A 124 -0.99 -6.24 -3.26
CA HIS A 124 0.27 -5.56 -2.91
C HIS A 124 0.80 -6.00 -1.55
N GLU A 125 -0.10 -6.36 -0.63
CA GLU A 125 0.20 -6.89 0.70
C GLU A 125 -0.59 -8.17 0.94
N ILE A 126 -0.12 -8.98 1.89
CA ILE A 126 -0.81 -10.19 2.37
C ILE A 126 -0.80 -10.21 3.89
N GLU A 127 -1.98 -10.52 4.46
CA GLU A 127 -2.11 -10.80 5.89
C GLU A 127 -1.41 -12.12 6.26
N VAL A 128 -0.46 -12.01 7.19
CA VAL A 128 0.27 -13.15 7.74
C VAL A 128 0.17 -13.18 9.25
N ARG A 129 0.21 -14.39 9.81
CA ARG A 129 0.33 -14.63 11.24
C ARG A 129 1.66 -15.32 11.52
N ALA A 130 2.49 -14.70 12.36
CA ALA A 130 3.78 -15.23 12.77
C ALA A 130 4.20 -14.66 14.14
N LEU A 131 5.27 -15.22 14.72
CA LEU A 131 5.93 -14.59 15.86
C LEU A 131 6.61 -13.29 15.41
N PRO A 132 6.63 -12.23 16.25
CA PRO A 132 7.25 -10.96 15.89
C PRO A 132 8.74 -11.05 15.52
N GLY A 133 9.44 -12.13 15.93
CA GLY A 133 10.83 -12.39 15.56
C GLY A 133 11.02 -13.06 14.19
N ASP A 134 9.98 -13.70 13.67
CA ASP A 134 9.99 -14.46 12.40
C ASP A 134 9.26 -13.72 11.27
N LEU A 135 8.69 -12.54 11.53
CA LEU A 135 8.02 -11.72 10.52
C LEU A 135 9.02 -11.27 9.44
N PRO A 136 8.81 -11.65 8.17
CA PRO A 136 9.62 -11.16 7.07
C PRO A 136 9.28 -9.68 6.78
N HIS A 137 10.27 -8.94 6.31
CA HIS A 137 10.07 -7.55 5.90
C HIS A 137 9.30 -7.43 4.59
N SER A 138 9.57 -8.35 3.65
CA SER A 138 8.90 -8.45 2.37
C SER A 138 8.84 -9.92 1.94
N ILE A 139 7.86 -10.24 1.09
CA ILE A 139 7.75 -11.54 0.43
C ILE A 139 8.09 -11.37 -1.04
N GLU A 140 9.18 -12.01 -1.48
CA GLU A 140 9.62 -11.96 -2.87
C GLU A 140 8.69 -12.80 -3.77
N VAL A 141 8.13 -12.17 -4.80
CA VAL A 141 7.31 -12.80 -5.85
C VAL A 141 8.11 -12.83 -7.15
N ASP A 142 8.45 -14.02 -7.63
CA ASP A 142 9.21 -14.20 -8.87
C ASP A 142 8.31 -14.10 -10.10
N LEU A 143 8.43 -12.99 -10.84
CA LEU A 143 7.66 -12.73 -12.05
C LEU A 143 8.14 -13.55 -13.26
N SER A 144 9.31 -14.20 -13.17
CA SER A 144 9.87 -14.98 -14.28
C SER A 144 9.06 -16.23 -14.61
N VAL A 145 8.22 -16.68 -13.67
CA VAL A 145 7.33 -17.85 -13.83
C VAL A 145 6.18 -17.56 -14.81
N LEU A 146 5.84 -16.28 -15.01
CA LEU A 146 4.80 -15.84 -15.94
C LEU A 146 5.35 -15.87 -17.37
N ALA A 147 5.16 -17.01 -18.04
CA ALA A 147 5.73 -17.28 -19.36
C ALA A 147 4.77 -16.90 -20.50
N ASN A 148 3.47 -17.04 -20.29
CA ASN A 148 2.43 -16.79 -21.29
C ASN A 148 1.43 -15.72 -20.82
N VAL A 149 0.73 -15.08 -21.76
CA VAL A 149 -0.49 -14.32 -21.45
C VAL A 149 -1.51 -15.20 -20.73
N HIS A 150 -2.18 -14.64 -19.71
CA HIS A 150 -3.13 -15.29 -18.80
C HIS A 150 -2.51 -16.19 -17.72
N ASP A 151 -1.18 -16.30 -17.64
CA ASP A 151 -0.56 -16.94 -16.49
C ASP A 151 -0.84 -16.12 -15.22
N THR A 152 -1.12 -16.85 -14.13
CA THR A 152 -1.45 -16.30 -12.80
C THR A 152 -0.49 -16.87 -11.76
N ILE A 153 -0.13 -16.04 -10.78
CA ILE A 153 0.57 -16.46 -9.56
C ILE A 153 -0.46 -16.48 -8.44
N HIS A 154 -0.57 -17.60 -7.74
CA HIS A 154 -1.44 -17.72 -6.58
C HIS A 154 -0.68 -17.55 -5.26
N VAL A 155 -1.40 -17.27 -4.18
CA VAL A 155 -0.83 -17.14 -2.82
C VAL A 155 -0.05 -18.39 -2.39
N LYS A 156 -0.50 -19.59 -2.79
CA LYS A 156 0.20 -20.86 -2.50
C LYS A 156 1.58 -21.00 -3.15
N ASP A 157 1.85 -20.26 -4.23
CA ASP A 157 3.11 -20.32 -4.96
C ASP A 157 4.18 -19.40 -4.36
N LEU A 158 3.82 -18.62 -3.34
CA LEU A 158 4.71 -17.69 -2.67
C LEU A 158 5.76 -18.42 -1.82
N LYS A 159 7.01 -17.98 -1.97
CA LYS A 159 8.14 -18.50 -1.19
C LYS A 159 8.18 -17.80 0.17
N VAL A 160 7.42 -18.31 1.12
CA VAL A 160 7.46 -17.81 2.50
C VAL A 160 8.65 -18.43 3.23
N LYS A 161 9.54 -17.61 3.77
CA LYS A 161 10.66 -18.04 4.61
C LYS A 161 10.21 -18.04 6.07
N GLY A 162 10.46 -19.12 6.82
CA GLY A 162 10.22 -19.20 8.26
C GLY A 162 8.90 -19.87 8.66
N ASN A 163 8.52 -19.73 9.94
CA ASN A 163 7.28 -20.25 10.53
C ASN A 163 6.16 -19.21 10.41
N VAL A 164 5.79 -18.86 9.18
CA VAL A 164 4.76 -17.86 8.90
C VAL A 164 3.54 -18.56 8.33
N THR A 165 2.36 -18.25 8.88
CA THR A 165 1.08 -18.74 8.37
C THR A 165 0.41 -17.65 7.54
N LEU A 166 0.10 -17.94 6.28
CA LEU A 166 -0.67 -17.04 5.42
C LEU A 166 -2.15 -17.17 5.78
N LEU A 167 -2.82 -16.04 6.07
CA LEU A 167 -4.25 -16.02 6.38
C LEU A 167 -5.12 -15.83 5.12
N ALA A 168 -4.52 -15.33 4.04
CA ALA A 168 -5.20 -15.17 2.75
C ALA A 168 -5.53 -16.52 2.08
N ASP A 169 -6.57 -16.52 1.24
CA ASP A 169 -7.00 -17.70 0.48
C ASP A 169 -5.85 -18.22 -0.41
N PRO A 170 -5.48 -19.51 -0.31
CA PRO A 170 -4.36 -20.07 -1.08
C PRO A 170 -4.52 -19.98 -2.61
N ASP A 171 -5.77 -19.92 -3.08
CA ASP A 171 -6.12 -19.80 -4.49
C ASP A 171 -6.33 -18.35 -4.95
N ALA A 172 -6.23 -17.36 -4.04
CA ALA A 172 -6.28 -15.96 -4.42
C ALA A 172 -5.13 -15.61 -5.37
N VAL A 173 -5.42 -14.71 -6.30
CA VAL A 173 -4.48 -14.30 -7.36
C VAL A 173 -3.66 -13.12 -6.87
N VAL A 174 -2.34 -13.26 -6.94
CA VAL A 174 -1.37 -12.25 -6.53
C VAL A 174 -1.01 -11.35 -7.71
N ALA A 175 -0.68 -11.96 -8.85
CA ALA A 175 -0.37 -11.26 -10.09
C ALA A 175 -0.79 -12.07 -11.31
N THR A 176 -1.18 -11.37 -12.37
CA THR A 176 -1.62 -11.96 -13.64
C THR A 176 -1.04 -11.17 -14.81
N VAL A 177 -0.80 -11.84 -15.94
CA VAL A 177 -0.52 -11.14 -17.20
C VAL A 177 -1.77 -11.16 -18.07
N ILE A 178 -2.21 -9.99 -18.52
CA ILE A 178 -3.32 -9.88 -19.49
C ILE A 178 -2.81 -9.39 -20.84
N GLU A 179 -3.54 -9.74 -21.89
CA GLU A 179 -3.30 -9.22 -23.23
C GLU A 179 -3.58 -7.71 -23.25
N GLN A 180 -2.71 -6.97 -23.94
CA GLN A 180 -2.92 -5.54 -24.12
C GLN A 180 -3.99 -5.36 -25.20
N GLU A 181 -5.26 -5.20 -24.80
CA GLU A 181 -6.28 -4.67 -25.71
C GLU A 181 -5.82 -3.27 -26.11
N ALA A 182 -5.38 -3.12 -27.36
CA ALA A 182 -5.23 -1.82 -27.95
C ALA A 182 -6.59 -1.15 -27.87
N GLU A 183 -6.70 -0.14 -27.00
CA GLU A 183 -7.69 0.92 -27.20
C GLU A 183 -7.45 1.39 -28.63
N GLU A 184 -8.31 0.99 -29.56
CA GLU A 184 -8.36 1.61 -30.88
C GLU A 184 -8.45 3.10 -30.58
N GLU A 185 -7.36 3.83 -30.87
CA GLU A 185 -7.43 5.26 -31.09
C GLU A 185 -8.67 5.47 -31.95
N ALA A 186 -9.71 6.04 -31.36
CA ALA A 186 -10.83 6.55 -32.10
C ALA A 186 -10.22 7.57 -33.06
N ALA A 187 -9.95 7.11 -34.29
CA ALA A 187 -9.46 7.93 -35.36
C ALA A 187 -10.35 9.18 -35.37
N PRO A 188 -9.78 10.40 -35.34
CA PRO A 188 -10.61 11.60 -35.36
C PRO A 188 -11.47 11.51 -36.61
N MET A 189 -12.79 11.39 -36.43
CA MET A 189 -13.75 11.38 -37.53
C MET A 189 -13.51 12.67 -38.33
N THR A 190 -12.88 12.54 -39.50
CA THR A 190 -12.70 13.65 -40.41
C THR A 190 -14.07 14.09 -40.92
N VAL A 191 -14.43 15.33 -40.65
CA VAL A 191 -15.68 16.03 -41.03
C VAL A 191 -15.86 16.25 -42.54
N ALA A 192 -15.40 15.32 -43.39
CA ALA A 192 -15.27 15.54 -44.84
C ALA A 192 -16.45 15.05 -45.71
N ASP A 193 -17.50 14.45 -45.13
CA ASP A 193 -18.65 13.93 -45.90
C ASP A 193 -19.99 14.65 -45.59
N VAL A 194 -19.98 15.97 -45.44
CA VAL A 194 -21.21 16.77 -45.64
C VAL A 194 -21.24 17.25 -47.08
N LYS A 195 -21.64 16.34 -47.98
CA LYS A 195 -21.93 16.67 -49.38
C LYS A 195 -23.29 17.35 -49.45
N VAL A 196 -23.24 18.61 -49.87
CA VAL A 196 -24.33 19.50 -50.22
C VAL A 196 -25.19 18.92 -51.34
N GLU A 197 -26.51 18.80 -51.13
CA GLU A 197 -27.50 18.85 -52.20
C GLU A 197 -28.86 19.31 -51.65
N GLY A 198 -29.45 20.37 -52.23
CA GLY A 198 -30.91 20.58 -52.14
C GLY A 198 -31.46 21.93 -51.65
N GLU A 199 -31.02 23.04 -52.25
CA GLU A 199 -31.81 24.27 -52.54
C GLU A 199 -33.34 24.24 -52.26
N LYS A 200 -33.89 25.22 -51.51
CA LYS A 200 -34.63 26.41 -52.01
C LYS A 200 -35.61 27.03 -50.98
N LYS A 201 -35.26 28.26 -50.56
CA LYS A 201 -36.03 29.51 -50.77
C LYS A 201 -37.44 29.65 -50.17
N LYS A 202 -37.57 30.49 -49.13
CA LYS A 202 -38.35 31.76 -49.08
C LYS A 202 -38.21 32.42 -47.69
N GLU A 203 -37.59 33.61 -47.65
CA GLU A 203 -38.25 34.92 -47.40
C GLU A 203 -38.65 35.08 -45.92
N GLU A 204 -37.91 35.83 -45.10
CA GLU A 204 -37.84 37.31 -45.01
C GLU A 204 -38.96 37.89 -44.11
N SER A 205 -38.55 38.84 -43.24
CA SER A 205 -39.34 39.82 -42.48
C SER A 205 -40.27 39.28 -41.37
N ALA A 206 -39.96 39.54 -40.10
CA ALA A 206 -40.29 40.75 -39.34
C ALA A 206 -41.77 40.81 -38.94
N GLU A 207 -42.05 40.49 -37.68
CA GLU A 207 -42.66 41.40 -36.67
C GLU A 207 -42.64 40.73 -35.29
#